data_AF-A0A0F9KI93-F1
#
_entry.id   AF-A0A0F9KI93-F1
#
_cell.length_a   1.000
_cell.length_b   1.000
_cell.length_c   1.000
_cell.angle_alpha   90.00
_cell.angle_beta   90.00
_cell.angle_gamma   90.00
#
_symmetry.space_group_name_H-M   'P 1'
#
loop_
_entity.id
_entity.type
_entity.pdbx_description
1 polymer ?
#
loop_
_entity_poly.entity_id
_entity_poly.type
_entity_poly.pdbx_seq_one_letter_code
_entity_poly.pdbx_strand_id
1 'polypeptide(L)' 'MGNGKYCTWFQDDDGIWQTDCNEGHIFETGSPFQNDFRFCPYCRKRIEIDYPATHSSRDGEKNERA' A
#
# COMPACT_ATOMS: atom_id res chain seq x y z
N MET A 1 7.72 7.15 19.01
CA MET A 1 7.19 5.80 18.72
C MET A 1 5.68 5.89 18.70
N GLY A 2 5.03 5.74 17.52
CA GLY A 2 3.58 5.84 17.40
C GLY A 2 2.86 4.82 18.30
N ASN A 3 1.75 5.21 18.93
CA ASN A 3 1.02 4.40 19.91
C ASN A 3 -0.03 3.45 19.27
N GLY A 4 -0.02 3.27 17.95
CA GLY A 4 -0.96 2.41 17.22
C GLY A 4 -0.63 0.91 17.31
N LYS A 5 -1.68 0.06 17.24
CA LYS A 5 -1.57 -1.41 17.09
C LYS A 5 -1.14 -1.86 15.69
N TYR A 6 -1.27 -0.94 14.73
CA TYR A 6 -0.96 -1.12 13.32
C TYR A 6 0.18 -0.18 12.90
N CYS A 7 0.81 -0.51 11.79
CA CYS A 7 1.74 0.34 11.08
C CYS A 7 1.16 0.57 9.69
N THR A 8 0.72 1.79 9.43
CA THR A 8 0.14 2.16 8.14
C THR A 8 1.27 2.32 7.12
N TRP A 9 1.09 1.70 5.96
CA TRP A 9 2.01 1.75 4.82
C TRP A 9 1.29 2.40 3.65
N PHE A 10 1.96 3.33 2.99
CA PHE A 10 1.48 3.97 1.76
C PHE A 10 2.64 4.05 0.76
N GLN A 11 2.33 3.94 -0.53
CA GLN A 11 3.32 4.09 -1.58
C GLN A 11 3.38 5.54 -2.03
N ASP A 12 4.60 6.10 -2.08
CA ASP A 12 4.89 7.42 -2.64
C ASP A 12 5.06 7.37 -4.18
N ASP A 13 5.12 8.53 -4.84
CA ASP A 13 5.30 8.67 -6.29
C ASP A 13 6.59 7.99 -6.80
N ASP A 14 7.64 7.92 -5.98
CA ASP A 14 8.89 7.20 -6.29
C ASP A 14 8.77 5.67 -6.18
N GLY A 15 7.58 5.14 -5.83
CA GLY A 15 7.33 3.70 -5.67
C GLY A 15 7.83 3.12 -4.34
N ILE A 16 8.34 3.97 -3.43
CA ILE A 16 8.82 3.60 -2.10
C ILE A 16 7.62 3.48 -1.15
N TRP A 17 7.58 2.40 -0.36
CA TRP A 17 6.58 2.20 0.69
C TRP A 17 7.02 2.91 1.96
N GLN A 18 6.38 4.04 2.25
CA GLN A 18 6.56 4.81 3.46
C GLN A 18 5.72 4.22 4.60
N THR A 19 6.27 4.21 5.81
CA THR A 19 5.63 3.60 6.99
C THR A 19 5.37 4.62 8.10
N ASP A 20 4.31 4.42 8.89
CA ASP A 20 4.00 5.25 10.07
C ASP A 20 5.13 5.25 11.13
N CYS A 21 5.96 4.20 11.14
CA CYS A 21 7.14 4.16 12.01
C CYS A 21 8.35 4.92 11.46
N ASN A 22 8.17 5.70 10.39
CA ASN A 22 9.16 6.59 9.79
C ASN A 22 10.34 5.87 9.12
N GLU A 23 10.06 4.71 8.54
CA GLU A 23 10.98 3.91 7.73
C GLU A 23 10.44 3.77 6.30
N GLY A 24 11.33 3.59 5.33
CA GLY A 24 10.98 3.34 3.92
C GLY A 24 11.35 1.92 3.49
N HIS A 25 10.51 1.29 2.68
CA HIS A 25 10.74 -0.06 2.14
C HIS A 25 10.56 -0.09 0.62
N ILE A 26 11.47 -0.77 -0.07
CA ILE A 26 11.39 -0.98 -1.52
C ILE A 26 11.21 -2.46 -1.78
N PHE A 27 10.21 -2.80 -2.60
CA PHE A 27 10.07 -4.15 -3.16
C PHE A 27 10.61 -4.16 -4.57
N GLU A 28 11.37 -5.20 -4.94
CA GLU A 28 11.81 -5.40 -6.33
C GLU A 28 10.61 -5.55 -7.28
N THR A 29 9.54 -6.20 -6.81
CA THR A 29 8.29 -6.36 -7.53
C THR A 29 7.08 -6.37 -6.59
N GLY A 30 6.03 -5.62 -6.95
CA GLY A 30 4.73 -5.66 -6.29
C GLY A 30 4.62 -4.86 -4.98
N SER A 31 3.57 -5.14 -4.22
CA SER A 31 3.20 -4.47 -2.96
C SER A 31 3.47 -5.36 -1.73
N PRO A 32 3.37 -4.83 -0.50
CA PRO A 32 3.44 -5.63 0.72
C PRO A 32 2.49 -6.82 0.71
N PHE A 33 1.27 -6.64 0.21
CA PHE A 33 0.27 -7.71 0.14
C PHE A 33 0.72 -8.83 -0.81
N GLN A 34 1.26 -8.47 -1.99
CA GLN A 34 1.75 -9.43 -2.98
C GLN A 34 3.00 -10.20 -2.49
N ASN A 35 3.75 -9.62 -1.55
CA ASN A 35 4.95 -10.22 -0.96
C ASN A 35 4.69 -10.87 0.42
N ASP A 36 3.43 -11.07 0.79
CA ASP A 36 3.01 -11.67 2.06
C ASP A 36 3.47 -10.97 3.34
N PHE A 37 3.76 -9.67 3.27
CA PHE A 37 4.08 -8.86 4.44
C PHE A 37 2.82 -8.68 5.29
N ARG A 38 2.81 -9.32 6.48
CA ARG A 38 1.75 -9.18 7.50
C ARG A 38 2.15 -8.24 8.65
N PHE A 39 3.46 -8.08 8.87
CA PHE A 39 4.01 -7.29 9.97
C PHE A 39 5.14 -6.40 9.46
N CYS A 40 5.21 -5.17 9.97
CA CYS A 40 6.27 -4.23 9.65
C CYS A 40 7.61 -4.74 10.21
N PRO A 41 8.67 -4.90 9.40
CA PRO A 41 9.95 -5.42 9.88
C PRO A 41 10.65 -4.45 10.84
N TYR A 42 10.27 -3.17 10.82
CA TYR A 42 10.91 -2.12 11.62
C TYR A 42 10.29 -1.99 13.02
N CYS A 43 8.96 -1.87 13.11
CA CYS A 43 8.26 -1.68 14.38
C CYS A 43 7.47 -2.90 14.87
N ARG A 44 7.44 -4.00 14.10
CA ARG A 44 6.81 -5.30 14.43
C ARG A 44 5.29 -5.27 14.62
N LYS A 45 4.64 -4.19 14.22
CA LYS A 45 3.18 -4.06 14.25
C LYS A 45 2.57 -4.67 12.99
N ARG A 46 1.28 -5.03 13.05
CA ARG A 46 0.55 -5.47 11.87
C ARG A 46 0.50 -4.36 10.83
N ILE A 47 0.67 -4.72 9.56
CA ILE A 47 0.60 -3.75 8.46
C ILE A 47 -0.86 -3.44 8.14
N GLU A 48 -1.15 -2.16 7.95
CA GLU A 48 -2.37 -1.65 7.35
C GLU A 48 -1.97 -0.89 6.09
N ILE A 49 -2.59 -1.18 4.94
CA ILE A 49 -2.27 -0.47 3.70
C ILE A 49 -3.25 0.68 3.52
N ASP A 50 -2.73 1.89 3.38
CA ASP A 50 -3.50 3.03 2.88
C ASP A 50 -3.39 3.01 1.37
N TYR A 51 -4.36 2.37 0.71
CA TYR A 51 -4.45 2.40 -0.75
C TYR A 51 -5.08 3.74 -1.14
N PRO A 52 -4.43 4.57 -1.99
CA PRO A 52 -5.14 5.65 -2.64
C PRO A 52 -6.32 5.05 -3.42
N ALA A 53 -7.49 5.70 -3.35
CA ALA A 53 -8.79 5.19 -3.79
C ALA A 53 -8.96 5.01 -5.32
N THR A 54 -7.95 4.54 -6.05
CA THR A 54 -7.93 4.46 -7.52
C THR A 54 -8.18 3.05 -8.08
N HIS A 55 -8.44 2.04 -7.25
CA HIS A 55 -8.91 0.73 -7.71
C HIS A 55 -10.45 0.61 -7.70
N SER A 56 -11.15 1.68 -8.13
CA SER A 56 -12.51 1.51 -8.67
C SER A 56 -12.36 1.24 -10.16
N SER A 57 -12.33 -0.05 -10.53
CA SER A 57 -12.41 -0.47 -11.93
C SER A 57 -13.59 0.23 -12.61
N ARG A 58 -13.30 1.15 -13.53
CA ARG A 58 -14.24 1.61 -14.55
C ARG A 58 -14.31 0.54 -15.62
N ASP A 59 -14.97 -0.57 -15.30
CA ASP A 59 -15.45 -1.49 -16.32
C ASP A 59 -16.77 -0.96 -16.86
N GLY A 60 -16.75 -0.36 -18.06
CA GLY A 60 -17.97 0.07 -18.74
C GLY A 60 -17.82 1.09 -19.85
N GLU A 61 -16.78 1.01 -20.68
CA GLU A 61 -16.80 1.66 -21.99
C GLU A 61 -17.80 0.91 -22.89
N LYS A 62 -19.02 1.44 -23.05
CA LYS A 62 -19.90 1.08 -24.18
C LYS A 62 -19.81 2.19 -25.22
N ASN A 63 -18.93 1.98 -26.20
CA ASN A 63 -18.83 2.73 -27.44
C ASN A 63 -19.92 2.29 -28.45
N GLU A 64 -20.31 3.25 -29.29
CA GLU A 64 -20.89 3.14 -30.63
C GLU A 64 -22.41 2.94 -30.83
N ARG A 65 -23.04 4.07 -31.22
CA ARG A 65 -23.93 4.32 -32.38
C ARG A 65 -24.75 3.15 -32.95
N ALA A 66 -26.07 3.34 -32.95
CA ALA A 66 -26.98 2.95 -34.04
C ALA A 66 -28.10 3.99 -34.13
#